data_AF-A0AAE8VUT1-F1
#
_entry.id   AF-A0AAE8VUT1-F1
#
_cell.length_a   1.000
_cell.length_b   1.000
_cell.length_c   1.000
_cell.angle_alpha   90.00
_cell.angle_beta   90.00
_cell.angle_gamma   90.00
#
_symmetry.space_group_name_H-M   'P 1'
#
loop_
_entity.id
_entity.type
_entity.pdbx_description
1 polymer ?
#
loop_
_entity_poly.entity_id
_entity_poly.type
_entity_poly.pdbx_seq_one_letter_code
_entity_poly.pdbx_strand_id
1 'polypeptide(L)'
;MAQMDMTGTRRLPFGLPAVWGTTRLLLLLFVFKVYVFPGPDVTSDVSVIYHGWYEVLRGGTYPQDDVTWQYPPAAALAILSPALLPFLDYASAFFVLAFLADLAVFALLLYTGARPDRTWRGAWVWVVGLPLLGPTVYARYDVMVTAVAVAALLAGSRHPRVMGALTAFGALLKVWPVLLLLGARRRGAWVSAAVTAAVLALVLAVWMPGAFAFLTFQRDRGTEVESLGALVFHVARQFDWDGQVLLNYGSVEFLGDYVDVVSDAALLLSGVAFGWLLLWRVRARRFAPHTLADAAFVAVLMFTTTSRVISPQYMVWLVGLAAVCLCFRAGRMALPAYMVLVASFVTVLEFPIWFAHVVMSDWLGVTLLFLRNGLLVVATLLAALELWQDTVSRPTPAPLSGHPTRAREPLGS
;
A
#
# COMPACT_ATOMS: atom_id res chain seq x y z
N MET A 1 -29.53 -41.52 14.24
CA MET A 1 -29.72 -40.06 14.10
C MET A 1 -28.53 -39.35 14.73
N ALA A 2 -27.49 -39.09 13.94
CA ALA A 2 -26.36 -38.28 14.38
C ALA A 2 -26.67 -36.83 14.03
N GLN A 3 -26.88 -36.02 15.07
CA GLN A 3 -27.17 -34.61 14.97
C GLN A 3 -25.90 -33.90 14.47
N MET A 4 -25.89 -33.54 13.19
CA MET A 4 -24.87 -32.65 12.62
C MET A 4 -25.07 -31.27 13.24
N ASP A 5 -24.16 -30.90 14.13
CA ASP A 5 -24.07 -29.58 14.73
C ASP A 5 -23.54 -28.58 13.69
N MET A 6 -24.41 -28.20 12.75
CA MET A 6 -24.14 -27.16 11.75
C MET A 6 -24.72 -25.84 12.22
N THR A 7 -23.91 -25.06 12.96
CA THR A 7 -23.73 -23.60 12.79
C THR A 7 -22.87 -23.06 13.92
N GLY A 8 -21.55 -23.27 13.83
CA GLY A 8 -20.59 -22.50 14.61
C GLY A 8 -20.52 -21.07 14.07
N THR A 9 -21.46 -20.21 14.44
CA THR A 9 -21.39 -18.76 14.18
C THR A 9 -20.16 -18.23 14.91
N ARG A 10 -19.03 -18.08 14.19
CA ARG A 10 -17.83 -17.52 14.79
C ARG A 10 -18.15 -16.11 15.28
N ARG A 11 -18.20 -15.91 16.59
CA ARG A 11 -18.50 -14.61 17.19
C ARG A 11 -17.41 -13.61 16.80
N LEU A 12 -17.83 -12.42 16.40
CA LEU A 12 -16.93 -11.30 16.11
C LEU A 12 -16.08 -11.03 17.38
N PRO A 13 -14.75 -10.83 17.28
CA PRO A 13 -13.95 -10.46 18.44
C PRO A 13 -14.48 -9.15 19.02
N PHE A 14 -15.07 -9.21 20.22
CA PHE A 14 -15.88 -8.14 20.83
C PHE A 14 -15.13 -6.79 20.93
N GLY A 15 -13.80 -6.82 21.03
CA GLY A 15 -12.97 -5.62 21.09
C GLY A 15 -12.64 -4.97 19.74
N LEU A 16 -12.78 -5.67 18.62
CA LEU A 16 -12.25 -5.18 17.34
C LEU A 16 -13.01 -3.94 16.79
N PRO A 17 -14.36 -3.92 16.75
CA PRO A 17 -15.08 -2.70 16.35
C PRO A 17 -14.90 -1.55 17.33
N ALA A 18 -14.79 -1.85 18.63
CA ALA A 18 -14.57 -0.83 19.66
C ALA A 18 -13.20 -0.16 19.48
N VAL A 19 -12.12 -0.94 19.30
CA VAL A 19 -10.78 -0.41 19.04
C VAL A 19 -10.73 0.35 17.72
N TRP A 20 -11.38 -0.16 16.67
CA TRP A 20 -11.50 0.59 15.41
C TRP A 20 -12.20 1.93 15.62
N GLY A 21 -13.38 1.94 16.25
CA GLY A 21 -14.16 3.15 16.50
C GLY A 21 -13.39 4.18 17.32
N THR A 22 -12.78 3.77 18.43
CA THR A 22 -11.99 4.66 19.29
C THR A 22 -10.77 5.23 18.56
N THR A 23 -10.01 4.40 17.86
CA THR A 23 -8.82 4.88 17.13
C THR A 23 -9.17 5.81 15.99
N ARG A 24 -10.25 5.54 15.25
CA ARG A 24 -10.69 6.41 14.14
C ARG A 24 -11.30 7.71 14.65
N LEU A 25 -12.03 7.67 15.76
CA LEU A 25 -12.48 8.89 16.43
C LEU A 25 -11.29 9.79 16.76
N LEU A 26 -10.22 9.26 17.35
CA LEU A 26 -9.01 10.04 17.63
C LEU A 26 -8.38 10.64 16.35
N LEU A 27 -8.26 9.85 15.27
CA LEU A 27 -7.76 10.36 13.98
C LEU A 27 -8.64 11.48 13.42
N LEU A 28 -9.97 11.34 13.49
CA LEU A 28 -10.92 12.38 13.09
C LEU A 28 -10.74 13.65 13.93
N LEU A 29 -10.62 13.52 15.25
CA LEU A 29 -10.39 14.66 16.15
C LEU A 29 -9.09 15.41 15.81
N PHE A 30 -8.05 14.72 15.32
CA PHE A 30 -6.83 15.37 14.84
C PHE A 30 -7.03 16.10 13.50
N VAL A 31 -7.62 15.46 12.48
CA VAL A 31 -7.79 16.11 11.16
C VAL A 31 -8.82 17.24 11.18
N PHE A 32 -9.82 17.17 12.06
CA PHE A 32 -10.77 18.26 12.32
C PHE A 32 -10.25 19.30 13.32
N LYS A 33 -8.98 19.23 13.73
CA LYS A 33 -8.32 20.23 14.58
C LYS A 33 -8.95 20.42 15.95
N VAL A 34 -9.70 19.43 16.45
CA VAL A 34 -10.15 19.40 17.85
C VAL A 34 -8.95 19.17 18.76
N TYR A 35 -8.01 18.33 18.32
CA TYR A 35 -6.70 18.20 18.93
C TYR A 35 -5.61 18.52 17.92
N VAL A 36 -4.54 19.16 18.39
CA VAL A 36 -3.35 19.42 17.58
C VAL A 36 -2.42 18.23 17.69
N PHE A 37 -2.08 17.63 16.54
CA PHE A 37 -1.06 16.60 16.47
C PHE A 37 0.33 17.27 16.42
N PRO A 38 1.35 16.78 17.14
CA PRO A 38 2.66 17.40 17.14
C PRO A 38 3.32 17.42 15.75
N GLY A 39 4.12 18.45 15.48
CA GLY A 39 4.84 18.63 14.21
C GLY A 39 4.09 19.49 13.19
N PRO A 40 4.54 19.48 11.92
CA PRO A 40 3.90 20.23 10.84
C PRO A 40 2.44 19.83 10.61
N ASP A 41 1.65 20.79 10.11
CA ASP A 41 0.25 20.55 9.78
C ASP A 41 0.09 19.73 8.49
N VAL A 42 -0.13 18.43 8.66
CA VAL A 42 -0.36 17.50 7.54
C VAL A 42 -1.66 17.76 6.77
N THR A 43 -2.65 18.45 7.36
CA THR A 43 -3.94 18.71 6.71
C THR A 43 -3.87 19.82 5.66
N SER A 44 -2.80 20.62 5.68
CA SER A 44 -2.56 21.69 4.69
C SER A 44 -2.50 21.15 3.25
N ASP A 45 -2.02 19.92 3.05
CA ASP A 45 -2.03 19.27 1.75
C ASP A 45 -3.45 19.12 1.19
N VAL A 46 -4.44 18.84 2.05
CA VAL A 46 -5.84 18.71 1.63
C VAL A 46 -6.46 20.08 1.39
N SER A 47 -6.31 21.01 2.34
CA SER A 47 -6.99 22.30 2.30
C SER A 47 -6.37 23.28 1.29
N VAL A 48 -5.10 23.11 0.94
CA VAL A 48 -4.37 23.99 0.01
C VAL A 48 -4.12 23.26 -1.32
N ILE A 49 -3.34 22.17 -1.31
CA ILE A 49 -2.86 21.55 -2.56
C ILE A 49 -4.01 20.84 -3.28
N TYR A 50 -4.69 19.92 -2.59
CA TYR A 50 -5.77 19.14 -3.21
C TYR A 50 -6.95 20.03 -3.56
N HIS A 51 -7.27 21.01 -2.71
CA HIS A 51 -8.32 21.97 -3.02
C HIS A 51 -7.97 22.85 -4.23
N GLY A 52 -6.70 23.28 -4.36
CA GLY A 52 -6.22 23.97 -5.55
C GLY A 52 -6.36 23.13 -6.82
N TRP A 53 -5.96 21.86 -6.79
CA TRP A 53 -6.17 20.94 -7.91
C TRP A 53 -7.64 20.71 -8.20
N TYR A 54 -8.48 20.60 -7.17
CA TYR A 54 -9.93 20.49 -7.33
C TYR A 54 -10.51 21.67 -8.12
N GLU A 55 -10.11 22.89 -7.82
CA GLU A 55 -10.58 24.08 -8.54
C GLU A 55 -10.13 24.11 -10.01
N VAL A 56 -8.95 23.55 -10.33
CA VAL A 56 -8.51 23.40 -11.73
C VAL A 56 -9.30 22.28 -12.43
N LEU A 57 -9.42 21.11 -11.79
CA LEU A 57 -10.09 19.93 -12.33
C LEU A 57 -11.58 20.19 -12.59
N ARG A 58 -12.26 20.96 -11.73
CA ARG A 58 -13.67 21.34 -11.94
C ARG A 58 -13.86 22.19 -13.20
N GLY A 59 -12.81 22.89 -13.64
CA GLY A 59 -12.77 23.68 -14.87
C GLY A 59 -12.65 22.82 -16.14
N GLY A 60 -12.49 21.50 -16.01
CA GLY A 60 -12.45 20.57 -17.15
C GLY A 60 -11.04 20.34 -17.72
N THR A 61 -10.00 20.71 -17.00
CA THR A 61 -8.60 20.50 -17.41
C THR A 61 -7.77 19.92 -16.26
N TYR A 62 -6.76 19.11 -16.58
CA TYR A 62 -5.77 18.71 -15.59
C TYR A 62 -4.82 19.88 -15.25
N PRO A 63 -4.18 19.91 -14.06
CA PRO A 63 -3.15 20.88 -13.71
C PRO A 63 -1.89 20.71 -14.59
N GLN A 64 -1.91 21.32 -15.77
CA GLN A 64 -0.89 21.13 -16.80
C GLN A 64 0.42 21.89 -16.55
N ASP A 65 0.36 22.98 -15.78
CA ASP A 65 1.54 23.80 -15.47
C ASP A 65 1.99 23.62 -14.01
N ASP A 66 1.32 22.74 -13.26
CA ASP A 66 1.65 22.45 -11.87
C ASP A 66 2.49 21.18 -11.78
N VAL A 67 3.80 21.36 -11.61
CA VAL A 67 4.77 20.27 -11.47
C VAL A 67 4.52 19.38 -10.25
N THR A 68 3.68 19.82 -9.30
CA THR A 68 3.28 19.01 -8.14
C THR A 68 2.19 17.99 -8.49
N TRP A 69 1.46 18.17 -9.61
CA TRP A 69 0.52 17.18 -10.13
C TRP A 69 1.27 16.01 -10.78
N GLN A 70 1.50 14.96 -10.00
CA GLN A 70 2.32 13.82 -10.44
C GLN A 70 1.57 12.50 -10.48
N TYR A 71 0.24 12.57 -10.50
CA TYR A 71 -0.61 11.41 -10.38
C TYR A 71 -1.25 11.02 -11.71
N PRO A 72 -1.54 9.71 -11.91
CA PRO A 72 -2.19 9.27 -13.13
C PRO A 72 -3.63 9.82 -13.22
N PRO A 73 -4.27 9.74 -14.41
CA PRO A 73 -5.48 10.48 -14.70
C PRO A 73 -6.63 10.27 -13.71
N ALA A 74 -6.84 9.03 -13.23
CA ALA A 74 -7.98 8.74 -12.36
C ALA A 74 -7.80 9.30 -10.94
N ALA A 75 -6.60 9.75 -10.54
CA ALA A 75 -6.41 10.48 -9.29
C ALA A 75 -7.33 11.69 -9.18
N ALA A 76 -7.68 12.31 -10.32
CA ALA A 76 -8.69 13.37 -10.39
C ALA A 76 -10.02 12.96 -9.74
N LEU A 77 -10.42 11.68 -9.80
CA LEU A 77 -11.65 11.22 -9.16
C LEU A 77 -11.58 11.31 -7.64
N ALA A 78 -10.43 11.03 -7.03
CA ALA A 78 -10.24 11.19 -5.59
C ALA A 78 -10.30 12.67 -5.20
N ILE A 79 -9.65 13.53 -5.99
CA ILE A 79 -9.61 14.99 -5.76
C ILE A 79 -10.96 15.66 -6.04
N LEU A 80 -11.75 15.18 -7.00
CA LEU A 80 -13.09 15.68 -7.31
C LEU A 80 -14.19 15.13 -6.39
N SER A 81 -13.97 13.96 -5.78
CA SER A 81 -14.99 13.29 -4.96
C SER A 81 -15.58 14.11 -3.79
N PRO A 82 -14.88 15.07 -3.15
CA PRO A 82 -15.48 15.96 -2.16
C PRO A 82 -16.73 16.70 -2.66
N ALA A 83 -16.86 16.96 -3.97
CA ALA A 83 -18.07 17.56 -4.55
C ALA A 83 -19.34 16.71 -4.40
N LEU A 84 -19.21 15.43 -4.06
CA LEU A 84 -20.35 14.55 -3.74
C LEU A 84 -21.01 14.90 -2.39
N LEU A 85 -20.33 15.70 -1.55
CA LEU A 85 -20.80 16.14 -0.23
C LEU A 85 -20.85 17.68 -0.17
N PRO A 86 -21.68 18.35 -1.00
CA PRO A 86 -21.64 19.82 -1.18
C PRO A 86 -22.07 20.62 0.06
N PHE A 87 -22.58 19.94 1.10
CA PHE A 87 -22.98 20.53 2.37
C PHE A 87 -21.82 20.59 3.39
N LEU A 88 -20.63 20.12 3.02
CA LEU A 88 -19.39 20.24 3.79
C LEU A 88 -18.38 21.11 3.02
N ASP A 89 -17.45 21.73 3.73
CA ASP A 89 -16.27 22.30 3.09
C ASP A 89 -15.39 21.18 2.49
N TYR A 90 -14.51 21.56 1.55
CA TYR A 90 -13.70 20.61 0.79
C TYR A 90 -12.87 19.66 1.68
N ALA A 91 -12.20 20.20 2.71
CA ALA A 91 -11.33 19.41 3.57
C ALA A 91 -12.16 18.44 4.43
N SER A 92 -13.26 18.90 5.03
CA SER A 92 -14.18 18.06 5.78
C SER A 92 -14.78 16.94 4.93
N ALA A 93 -15.23 17.26 3.71
CA ALA A 93 -15.74 16.26 2.77
C ALA A 93 -14.66 15.22 2.41
N PHE A 94 -13.43 15.66 2.17
CA PHE A 94 -12.31 14.76 1.90
C PHE A 94 -12.03 13.81 3.08
N PHE A 95 -11.96 14.32 4.32
CA PHE A 95 -11.73 13.49 5.51
C PHE A 95 -12.84 12.47 5.73
N VAL A 96 -14.11 12.84 5.48
CA VAL A 96 -15.23 11.91 5.53
C VAL A 96 -15.07 10.80 4.49
N LEU A 97 -14.70 11.13 3.25
CA LEU A 97 -14.47 10.14 2.19
C LEU A 97 -13.28 9.22 2.49
N ALA A 98 -12.21 9.76 3.07
CA ALA A 98 -11.06 8.97 3.54
C ALA A 98 -11.45 7.99 4.67
N PHE A 99 -12.26 8.46 5.63
CA PHE A 99 -12.83 7.63 6.70
C PHE A 99 -13.75 6.53 6.14
N LEU A 100 -14.59 6.84 5.14
CA LEU A 100 -15.45 5.84 4.50
C LEU A 100 -14.64 4.78 3.75
N ALA A 101 -13.51 5.15 3.12
CA ALA A 101 -12.58 4.20 2.52
C ALA A 101 -11.93 3.27 3.56
N ASP A 102 -11.49 3.82 4.70
CA ASP A 102 -11.00 3.03 5.85
C ASP A 102 -12.08 2.08 6.40
N LEU A 103 -13.31 2.55 6.57
CA LEU A 103 -14.44 1.74 6.98
C LEU A 103 -14.71 0.60 5.98
N ALA A 104 -14.63 0.87 4.67
CA ALA A 104 -14.78 -0.16 3.64
C ALA A 104 -13.69 -1.24 3.75
N VAL A 105 -12.43 -0.86 3.96
CA VAL A 105 -11.33 -1.82 4.20
C VAL A 105 -11.61 -2.65 5.44
N PHE A 106 -11.98 -2.00 6.55
CA PHE A 106 -12.31 -2.68 7.80
C PHE A 106 -13.44 -3.70 7.61
N ALA A 107 -14.52 -3.31 6.94
CA ALA A 107 -15.66 -4.18 6.65
C ALA A 107 -15.27 -5.37 5.76
N LEU A 108 -14.46 -5.14 4.71
CA LEU A 108 -13.96 -6.20 3.82
C LEU A 108 -13.07 -7.21 4.55
N LEU A 109 -12.19 -6.73 5.44
CA LEU A 109 -11.31 -7.58 6.25
C LEU A 109 -12.09 -8.35 7.30
N LEU A 110 -13.09 -7.73 7.93
CA LEU A 110 -14.01 -8.39 8.87
C LEU A 110 -14.79 -9.52 8.20
N TYR A 111 -15.42 -9.21 7.07
CA TYR A 111 -16.18 -10.17 6.27
C TYR A 111 -15.29 -11.32 5.80
N THR A 112 -14.07 -11.01 5.36
CA THR A 112 -13.10 -12.04 4.95
C THR A 112 -12.66 -12.90 6.12
N GLY A 113 -12.34 -12.31 7.27
CA GLY A 113 -11.87 -13.02 8.47
C GLY A 113 -12.88 -14.01 9.03
N ALA A 114 -14.19 -13.76 8.81
CA ALA A 114 -15.27 -14.65 9.21
C ALA A 114 -15.40 -15.92 8.35
N ARG A 115 -14.81 -15.95 7.14
CA ARG A 115 -14.93 -17.09 6.22
C ARG A 115 -14.14 -18.33 6.69
N PRO A 116 -14.50 -19.54 6.22
CA PRO A 116 -13.70 -20.75 6.45
C PRO A 116 -12.24 -20.56 6.03
N ASP A 117 -11.31 -21.14 6.78
CA ASP A 117 -9.85 -21.03 6.58
C ASP A 117 -9.24 -19.62 6.61
N ARG A 118 -10.04 -18.61 6.96
CA ARG A 118 -9.61 -17.24 7.20
C ARG A 118 -9.55 -16.90 8.68
N THR A 119 -8.91 -15.79 8.99
CA THR A 119 -8.73 -15.28 10.35
C THR A 119 -8.89 -13.76 10.39
N TRP A 120 -9.29 -13.23 11.55
CA TRP A 120 -9.39 -11.79 11.81
C TRP A 120 -8.05 -11.12 12.12
N ARG A 121 -6.93 -11.86 12.07
CA ARG A 121 -5.58 -11.26 12.23
C ARG A 121 -5.36 -10.10 11.24
N GLY A 122 -5.79 -10.27 9.99
CA GLY A 122 -5.76 -9.18 9.00
C GLY A 122 -6.52 -7.93 9.41
N ALA A 123 -7.72 -8.10 9.99
CA ALA A 123 -8.49 -6.96 10.50
C ALA A 123 -7.76 -6.27 11.67
N TRP A 124 -7.15 -7.03 12.58
CA TRP A 124 -6.33 -6.46 13.66
C TRP A 124 -5.13 -5.65 13.14
N VAL A 125 -4.45 -6.13 12.10
CA VAL A 125 -3.34 -5.39 11.46
C VAL A 125 -3.80 -4.04 10.94
N TRP A 126 -4.98 -3.97 10.30
CA TRP A 126 -5.53 -2.70 9.82
C TRP A 126 -6.01 -1.78 10.94
N VAL A 127 -6.67 -2.36 11.95
CA VAL A 127 -7.19 -1.60 13.10
C VAL A 127 -6.06 -0.98 13.91
N VAL A 128 -4.99 -1.73 14.16
CA VAL A 128 -3.82 -1.25 14.90
C VAL A 128 -2.90 -0.43 14.02
N GLY A 129 -2.60 -0.88 12.80
CA GLY A 129 -1.57 -0.28 11.95
C GLY A 129 -1.89 1.09 11.42
N LEU A 130 -3.14 1.35 11.03
CA LEU A 130 -3.52 2.64 10.47
C LEU A 130 -3.32 3.81 11.44
N PRO A 131 -3.78 3.76 12.71
CA PRO A 131 -3.54 4.85 13.67
C PRO A 131 -2.06 5.00 14.08
N LEU A 132 -1.19 4.01 13.86
CA LEU A 132 0.26 4.19 14.10
C LEU A 132 0.89 5.23 13.19
N LEU A 133 0.25 5.57 12.06
CA LEU A 133 0.69 6.59 11.11
C LEU A 133 0.14 7.99 11.41
N GLY A 134 -0.65 8.13 12.48
CA GLY A 134 -1.24 9.42 12.88
C GLY A 134 -2.22 10.00 11.85
N PRO A 135 -2.51 11.31 11.89
CA PRO A 135 -3.52 11.95 11.05
C PRO A 135 -3.17 11.98 9.54
N THR A 136 -1.91 11.72 9.19
CA THR A 136 -1.44 11.67 7.79
C THR A 136 -2.27 10.69 6.94
N VAL A 137 -2.79 9.62 7.54
CA VAL A 137 -3.62 8.62 6.83
C VAL A 137 -4.92 9.19 6.27
N TYR A 138 -5.46 10.25 6.88
CA TYR A 138 -6.67 10.94 6.42
C TYR A 138 -6.36 12.24 5.68
N ALA A 139 -5.14 12.76 5.81
CA ALA A 139 -4.66 13.89 5.02
C ALA A 139 -4.08 13.50 3.65
N ARG A 140 -4.14 12.21 3.30
CA ARG A 140 -3.68 11.68 2.01
C ARG A 140 -4.73 10.76 1.40
N TYR A 141 -4.91 10.82 0.08
CA TYR A 141 -5.88 9.98 -0.62
C TYR A 141 -5.42 8.51 -0.74
N ASP A 142 -4.24 8.18 -0.24
CA ASP A 142 -3.63 6.85 -0.22
C ASP A 142 -4.50 5.78 0.46
N VAL A 143 -5.31 6.14 1.47
CA VAL A 143 -6.27 5.22 2.08
C VAL A 143 -7.36 4.78 1.08
N MET A 144 -7.78 5.68 0.18
CA MET A 144 -8.76 5.39 -0.88
C MET A 144 -8.17 4.42 -1.91
N VAL A 145 -6.93 4.66 -2.32
CA VAL A 145 -6.20 3.76 -3.25
C VAL A 145 -5.99 2.38 -2.61
N THR A 146 -5.60 2.36 -1.35
CA THR A 146 -5.41 1.12 -0.57
C THR A 146 -6.72 0.37 -0.44
N ALA A 147 -7.86 1.04 -0.27
CA ALA A 147 -9.17 0.40 -0.24
C ALA A 147 -9.48 -0.36 -1.54
N VAL A 148 -9.21 0.26 -2.69
CA VAL A 148 -9.35 -0.39 -4.01
C VAL A 148 -8.42 -1.60 -4.13
N ALA A 149 -7.16 -1.47 -3.72
CA ALA A 149 -6.17 -2.54 -3.77
C ALA A 149 -6.54 -3.73 -2.87
N VAL A 150 -7.01 -3.48 -1.65
CA VAL A 150 -7.51 -4.50 -0.71
C VAL A 150 -8.71 -5.21 -1.32
N ALA A 151 -9.68 -4.48 -1.88
CA ALA A 151 -10.83 -5.06 -2.56
C ALA A 151 -10.41 -5.95 -3.74
N ALA A 152 -9.45 -5.50 -4.56
CA ALA A 152 -8.91 -6.26 -5.69
C ALA A 152 -8.32 -7.61 -5.23
N LEU A 153 -7.46 -7.60 -4.21
CA LEU A 153 -6.82 -8.82 -3.70
C LEU A 153 -7.80 -9.79 -3.06
N LEU A 154 -8.77 -9.29 -2.28
CA LEU A 154 -9.80 -10.12 -1.67
C LEU A 154 -10.76 -10.73 -2.71
N ALA A 155 -11.00 -10.04 -3.82
CA ALA A 155 -11.78 -10.56 -4.95
C ALA A 155 -11.01 -11.60 -5.79
N GLY A 156 -9.69 -11.49 -5.91
CA GLY A 156 -8.87 -12.19 -6.90
C GLY A 156 -8.94 -13.72 -6.91
N SER A 157 -9.26 -14.34 -5.78
CA SER A 157 -9.45 -15.80 -5.70
C SER A 157 -10.73 -16.30 -6.40
N ARG A 158 -11.81 -15.53 -6.33
CA ARG A 158 -13.15 -15.93 -6.85
C ARG A 158 -13.53 -15.20 -8.13
N HIS A 159 -13.13 -13.94 -8.26
CA HIS A 159 -13.50 -13.08 -9.38
C HIS A 159 -12.27 -12.42 -10.00
N PRO A 160 -11.46 -13.17 -10.78
CA PRO A 160 -10.22 -12.65 -11.36
C PRO A 160 -10.43 -11.42 -12.25
N ARG A 161 -11.55 -11.34 -12.97
CA ARG A 161 -11.89 -10.16 -13.79
C ARG A 161 -12.08 -8.91 -12.93
N VAL A 162 -12.86 -9.02 -11.85
CA VAL A 162 -13.07 -7.92 -10.89
C VAL A 162 -11.75 -7.47 -10.28
N MET A 163 -10.89 -8.43 -9.89
CA MET A 163 -9.56 -8.10 -9.40
C MET A 163 -8.73 -7.36 -10.45
N GLY A 164 -8.74 -7.80 -11.71
CA GLY A 164 -8.06 -7.11 -12.81
C GLY A 164 -8.56 -5.69 -13.03
N ALA A 165 -9.87 -5.49 -13.08
CA ALA A 165 -10.49 -4.17 -13.23
C ALA A 165 -10.15 -3.23 -12.07
N LEU A 166 -10.30 -3.69 -10.82
CA LEU A 166 -9.96 -2.90 -9.64
C LEU A 166 -8.47 -2.58 -9.57
N THR A 167 -7.59 -3.52 -9.93
CA THR A 167 -6.15 -3.27 -10.01
C THR A 167 -5.82 -2.20 -11.06
N ALA A 168 -6.43 -2.25 -12.25
CA ALA A 168 -6.22 -1.22 -13.28
C ALA A 168 -6.78 0.14 -12.87
N PHE A 169 -7.96 0.17 -12.26
CA PHE A 169 -8.52 1.38 -11.69
C PHE A 169 -7.61 1.97 -10.60
N GLY A 170 -7.13 1.11 -9.68
CA GLY A 170 -6.13 1.47 -8.67
C GLY A 170 -4.85 2.03 -9.29
N ALA A 171 -4.32 1.39 -10.33
CA ALA A 171 -3.12 1.82 -11.06
C ALA A 171 -3.29 3.21 -11.71
N LEU A 172 -4.51 3.56 -12.13
CA LEU A 172 -4.83 4.89 -12.65
C LEU A 172 -5.10 5.93 -11.54
N LEU A 173 -5.38 5.51 -10.30
CA LEU A 173 -5.42 6.40 -9.13
C LEU A 173 -4.01 6.71 -8.61
N LYS A 174 -3.15 5.69 -8.59
CA LYS A 174 -1.74 5.75 -8.22
C LYS A 174 -1.06 4.54 -8.83
N VAL A 175 0.18 4.62 -9.30
CA VAL A 175 0.75 3.55 -10.15
C VAL A 175 0.92 2.20 -9.42
N TRP A 176 1.24 2.20 -8.12
CA TRP A 176 1.66 1.01 -7.37
C TRP A 176 0.72 -0.21 -7.40
N PRO A 177 -0.63 -0.09 -7.45
CA PRO A 177 -1.53 -1.24 -7.49
C PRO A 177 -1.32 -2.12 -8.73
N VAL A 178 -0.68 -1.63 -9.81
CA VAL A 178 -0.33 -2.47 -10.96
C VAL A 178 0.46 -3.72 -10.56
N LEU A 179 1.27 -3.63 -9.49
CA LEU A 179 2.08 -4.73 -8.97
C LEU A 179 1.24 -5.91 -8.46
N LEU A 180 -0.04 -5.71 -8.16
CA LEU A 180 -0.96 -6.77 -7.73
C LEU A 180 -1.16 -7.82 -8.84
N LEU A 181 -1.06 -7.43 -10.12
CA LEU A 181 -1.17 -8.36 -11.24
C LEU A 181 -0.06 -9.40 -11.26
N LEU A 182 1.08 -9.15 -10.60
CA LEU A 182 2.20 -10.08 -10.51
C LEU A 182 1.77 -11.45 -9.95
N GLY A 183 0.84 -11.46 -8.99
CA GLY A 183 0.27 -12.70 -8.43
C GLY A 183 -0.88 -13.28 -9.26
N ALA A 184 -1.43 -12.57 -10.25
CA ALA A 184 -2.61 -12.98 -10.99
C ALA A 184 -2.31 -14.09 -12.01
N ARG A 185 -2.95 -15.26 -11.87
CA ARG A 185 -2.72 -16.42 -12.75
C ARG A 185 -3.70 -16.54 -13.91
N ARG A 186 -4.93 -16.05 -13.73
CA ARG A 186 -5.98 -16.22 -14.75
C ARG A 186 -5.88 -15.11 -15.78
N ARG A 187 -5.87 -15.47 -17.07
CA ARG A 187 -5.88 -14.53 -18.20
C ARG A 187 -6.99 -13.48 -18.08
N GLY A 188 -8.14 -13.85 -17.52
CA GLY A 188 -9.26 -12.93 -17.29
C GLY A 188 -8.91 -11.71 -16.42
N ALA A 189 -7.97 -11.82 -15.46
CA ALA A 189 -7.51 -10.68 -14.69
C ALA A 189 -6.72 -9.70 -15.56
N TRP A 190 -5.77 -10.21 -16.33
CA TRP A 190 -4.94 -9.42 -17.25
C TRP A 190 -5.77 -8.74 -18.34
N VAL A 191 -6.69 -9.47 -18.97
CA VAL A 191 -7.59 -8.90 -20.01
C VAL A 191 -8.49 -7.84 -19.40
N SER A 192 -9.11 -8.11 -18.24
CA SER A 192 -9.97 -7.12 -17.58
C SER A 192 -9.19 -5.88 -17.16
N ALA A 193 -7.96 -6.04 -16.68
CA ALA A 193 -7.09 -4.92 -16.35
C ALA A 193 -6.74 -4.08 -17.58
N ALA A 194 -6.32 -4.71 -18.68
CA ALA A 194 -5.99 -4.02 -19.92
C ALA A 194 -7.18 -3.25 -20.49
N VAL A 195 -8.37 -3.87 -20.55
CA VAL A 195 -9.60 -3.22 -21.04
C VAL A 195 -9.98 -2.06 -20.13
N THR A 196 -9.96 -2.25 -18.81
CA THR A 196 -10.33 -1.19 -17.84
C THR A 196 -9.36 -0.01 -17.93
N ALA A 197 -8.06 -0.28 -17.99
CA ALA A 197 -7.04 0.75 -18.13
C ALA A 197 -7.22 1.52 -19.45
N ALA A 198 -7.39 0.82 -20.57
CA ALA A 198 -7.55 1.45 -21.89
C ALA A 198 -8.81 2.33 -21.95
N VAL A 199 -9.95 1.80 -21.50
CA VAL A 199 -11.23 2.54 -21.52
C VAL A 199 -11.17 3.76 -20.61
N LEU A 200 -10.74 3.62 -19.36
CA LEU A 200 -10.70 4.75 -18.44
C LEU A 200 -9.67 5.81 -18.86
N ALA A 201 -8.49 5.38 -19.29
CA ALA A 201 -7.46 6.30 -19.77
C ALA A 201 -7.94 7.07 -21.01
N LEU A 202 -8.61 6.40 -21.96
CA LEU A 202 -9.20 7.04 -23.13
C LEU A 202 -10.30 8.03 -22.74
N VAL A 203 -11.24 7.62 -21.87
CA VAL A 203 -12.32 8.49 -21.40
C VAL A 203 -11.76 9.75 -20.75
N LEU A 204 -10.80 9.62 -19.84
CA LEU A 204 -10.21 10.76 -19.14
C LEU A 204 -9.39 11.66 -20.08
N ALA A 205 -8.66 11.07 -21.04
CA ALA A 205 -7.89 11.83 -22.03
C ALA A 205 -8.77 12.61 -23.01
N VAL A 206 -9.94 12.07 -23.38
CA VAL A 206 -10.91 12.74 -24.26
C VAL A 206 -11.70 13.80 -23.49
N TRP A 207 -12.06 13.51 -22.24
CA TRP A 207 -12.92 14.39 -21.46
C TRP A 207 -12.20 15.63 -20.93
N MET A 208 -10.91 15.52 -20.59
CA MET A 208 -10.14 16.61 -19.99
C MET A 208 -8.72 16.69 -20.59
N PRO A 209 -8.34 17.84 -21.19
CA PRO A 209 -6.97 18.09 -21.65
C PRO A 209 -5.93 17.95 -20.52
N GLY A 210 -4.76 17.40 -20.86
CA GLY A 210 -3.63 17.29 -19.94
C GLY A 210 -3.57 16.01 -19.10
N ALA A 211 -4.44 15.01 -19.35
CA ALA A 211 -4.51 13.78 -18.57
C ALA A 211 -3.16 13.07 -18.36
N PHE A 212 -2.25 13.15 -19.33
CA PHE A 212 -0.93 12.52 -19.28
C PHE A 212 0.24 13.48 -19.00
N ALA A 213 -0.03 14.76 -18.67
CA ALA A 213 1.02 15.74 -18.36
C ALA A 213 1.90 15.29 -17.17
N PHE A 214 1.34 14.52 -16.22
CA PHE A 214 2.11 13.97 -15.10
C PHE A 214 3.32 13.12 -15.52
N LEU A 215 3.32 12.53 -16.73
CA LEU A 215 4.43 11.71 -17.21
C LEU A 215 5.70 12.52 -17.45
N THR A 216 5.59 13.82 -17.76
CA THR A 216 6.75 14.68 -17.92
C THR A 216 7.32 15.13 -16.58
N PHE A 217 6.48 15.33 -15.57
CA PHE A 217 6.88 15.81 -14.24
C PHE A 217 7.55 14.75 -13.34
N GLN A 218 7.45 13.46 -13.70
CA GLN A 218 8.04 12.36 -12.92
C GLN A 218 9.56 12.22 -13.07
N ARG A 219 10.15 12.80 -14.12
CA ARG A 219 11.58 12.59 -14.45
C ARG A 219 12.51 13.29 -13.46
N ASP A 220 12.12 14.47 -12.98
CA ASP A 220 13.00 15.41 -12.29
C ASP A 220 12.99 15.27 -10.75
N ARG A 221 12.31 14.25 -10.20
CA ARG A 221 12.34 13.97 -8.76
C ARG A 221 13.73 13.56 -8.30
N GLY A 222 14.24 14.23 -7.28
CA GLY A 222 15.47 13.90 -6.59
C GLY A 222 15.31 12.76 -5.59
N THR A 223 16.30 12.64 -4.71
CA THR A 223 16.29 11.69 -3.59
C THR A 223 15.57 12.33 -2.40
N GLU A 224 14.40 11.81 -2.04
CA GLU A 224 13.63 12.29 -0.88
C GLU A 224 14.42 12.03 0.41
N VAL A 225 14.40 12.99 1.34
CA VAL A 225 15.14 12.97 2.60
C VAL A 225 14.87 11.71 3.43
N GLU A 226 13.68 11.16 3.27
CA GLU A 226 13.20 9.98 3.99
C GLU A 226 13.61 8.65 3.30
N SER A 227 14.14 8.67 2.08
CA SER A 227 14.42 7.46 1.30
C SER A 227 15.60 6.64 1.82
N LEU A 228 15.71 5.39 1.38
CA LEU A 228 16.87 4.54 1.71
C LEU A 228 18.17 5.14 1.18
N GLY A 229 18.14 5.71 -0.04
CA GLY A 229 19.30 6.38 -0.64
C GLY A 229 19.74 7.61 0.15
N ALA A 230 18.78 8.37 0.72
CA ALA A 230 19.07 9.54 1.53
C ALA A 230 19.91 9.26 2.78
N LEU A 231 19.91 8.03 3.31
CA LEU A 231 20.81 7.67 4.42
C LEU A 231 22.28 7.92 4.09
N VAL A 232 22.68 7.77 2.82
CA VAL A 232 24.04 8.10 2.36
C VAL A 232 24.35 9.57 2.63
N PHE A 233 23.42 10.46 2.29
CA PHE A 233 23.57 11.92 2.45
C PHE A 233 23.44 12.37 3.90
N HIS A 234 22.56 11.75 4.68
CA HIS A 234 22.48 12.00 6.12
C HIS A 234 23.79 11.70 6.85
N VAL A 235 24.42 10.57 6.50
CA VAL A 235 25.75 10.21 7.03
C VAL A 235 26.83 11.14 6.47
N ALA A 236 26.81 11.43 5.17
CA ALA A 236 27.80 12.30 4.53
C ALA A 236 27.82 13.71 5.14
N ARG A 237 26.66 14.26 5.54
CA ARG A 237 26.58 15.54 6.27
C ARG A 237 27.31 15.53 7.62
N GLN A 238 27.51 14.37 8.25
CA GLN A 238 28.31 14.27 9.48
C GLN A 238 29.81 14.44 9.20
N PHE A 239 30.21 14.44 7.93
CA PHE A 239 31.58 14.58 7.44
C PHE A 239 31.68 15.75 6.44
N ASP A 240 30.98 16.86 6.74
CA ASP A 240 31.07 18.13 6.03
C ASP A 240 30.66 18.10 4.54
N TRP A 241 29.70 17.24 4.17
CA TRP A 241 29.04 17.34 2.86
C TRP A 241 28.02 18.49 2.84
N ASP A 242 28.20 19.45 1.92
CA ASP A 242 27.46 20.73 1.88
C ASP A 242 26.09 20.68 1.16
N GLY A 243 25.54 19.49 0.88
CA GLY A 243 24.25 19.36 0.21
C GLY A 243 23.08 19.92 1.04
N GLN A 244 22.03 20.40 0.38
CA GLN A 244 20.87 21.08 0.98
C GLN A 244 19.63 20.18 1.01
N VAL A 245 18.72 20.42 1.96
CA VAL A 245 17.38 19.80 1.97
C VAL A 245 16.37 20.89 1.62
N LEU A 246 15.67 20.74 0.50
CA LEU A 246 14.73 21.73 -0.01
C LEU A 246 13.43 21.06 -0.46
N LEU A 247 12.33 21.81 -0.41
CA LEU A 247 11.07 21.39 -1.02
C LEU A 247 11.20 21.55 -2.55
N ASN A 248 11.19 20.44 -3.27
CA ASN A 248 11.38 20.38 -4.72
C ASN A 248 10.40 19.36 -5.31
N TYR A 249 9.72 19.71 -6.40
CA TYR A 249 8.69 18.85 -7.03
C TYR A 249 7.66 18.23 -6.05
N GLY A 250 7.26 18.97 -5.00
CA GLY A 250 6.28 18.49 -4.02
C GLY A 250 6.80 17.41 -3.05
N SER A 251 8.11 17.18 -2.99
CA SER A 251 8.79 16.37 -1.96
C SER A 251 9.94 17.15 -1.31
N VAL A 252 10.32 16.75 -0.09
CA VAL A 252 11.49 17.30 0.59
C VAL A 252 12.70 16.46 0.20
N GLU A 253 13.60 17.01 -0.61
CA GLU A 253 14.65 16.28 -1.31
C GLU A 253 16.04 16.83 -0.97
N PHE A 254 17.05 15.96 -1.07
CA PHE A 254 18.45 16.39 -1.07
C PHE A 254 18.83 16.96 -2.43
N LEU A 255 19.52 18.10 -2.43
CA LEU A 255 20.16 18.70 -3.60
C LEU A 255 21.65 18.91 -3.30
N GLY A 256 22.52 18.53 -4.25
CA GLY A 256 23.97 18.67 -4.09
C GLY A 256 24.74 17.62 -4.89
N ASP A 257 26.06 17.62 -4.73
CA ASP A 257 26.94 16.68 -5.42
C ASP A 257 26.58 15.22 -5.12
N TYR A 258 26.67 14.37 -6.14
CA TYR A 258 26.40 12.92 -6.07
C TYR A 258 24.93 12.51 -5.83
N VAL A 259 23.99 13.45 -5.67
CA VAL A 259 22.54 13.14 -5.58
C VAL A 259 22.05 12.34 -6.78
N ASP A 260 22.48 12.69 -7.99
CA ASP A 260 22.11 11.97 -9.21
C ASP A 260 22.63 10.52 -9.20
N VAL A 261 23.85 10.31 -8.71
CA VAL A 261 24.48 8.96 -8.63
C VAL A 261 23.71 8.06 -7.66
N VAL A 262 23.32 8.58 -6.49
CA VAL A 262 22.52 7.81 -5.51
C VAL A 262 21.10 7.58 -6.03
N SER A 263 20.53 8.56 -6.73
CA SER A 263 19.22 8.43 -7.37
C SER A 263 19.23 7.33 -8.44
N ASP A 264 20.27 7.27 -9.28
CA ASP A 264 20.48 6.22 -10.28
C ASP A 264 20.70 4.85 -9.63
N ALA A 265 21.44 4.79 -8.51
CA ALA A 265 21.63 3.56 -7.75
C ALA A 265 20.31 3.04 -7.17
N ALA A 266 19.45 3.91 -6.64
CA ALA A 266 18.11 3.55 -6.17
C ALA A 266 17.23 3.04 -7.31
N LEU A 267 17.30 3.66 -8.49
CA LEU A 267 16.61 3.21 -9.69
C LEU A 267 17.10 1.83 -10.14
N LEU A 268 18.42 1.60 -10.11
CA LEU A 268 19.03 0.30 -10.40
C LEU A 268 18.54 -0.77 -9.41
N LEU A 269 18.50 -0.47 -8.11
CA LEU A 269 17.98 -1.38 -7.09
C LEU A 269 16.50 -1.72 -7.32
N SER A 270 15.69 -0.74 -7.72
CA SER A 270 14.29 -0.96 -8.13
C SER A 270 14.21 -1.89 -9.36
N GLY A 271 15.11 -1.72 -10.33
CA GLY A 271 15.25 -2.60 -11.49
C GLY A 271 15.66 -4.03 -11.12
N VAL A 272 16.59 -4.20 -10.17
CA VAL A 272 16.99 -5.50 -9.63
C VAL A 272 15.82 -6.17 -8.91
N ALA A 273 15.07 -5.42 -8.10
CA ALA A 273 13.87 -5.92 -7.44
C ALA A 273 12.82 -6.40 -8.46
N PHE A 274 12.59 -5.61 -9.53
CA PHE A 274 11.72 -6.01 -10.62
C PHE A 274 12.21 -7.30 -11.31
N GLY A 275 13.51 -7.40 -11.62
CA GLY A 275 14.11 -8.59 -12.20
C GLY A 275 13.95 -9.83 -11.31
N TRP A 276 14.09 -9.67 -9.99
CA TRP A 276 13.84 -10.73 -9.02
C TRP A 276 12.38 -11.17 -9.01
N LEU A 277 11.42 -10.24 -9.09
CA LEU A 277 9.98 -10.56 -9.15
C LEU A 277 9.62 -11.31 -10.44
N LEU A 278 10.23 -10.95 -11.57
CA LEU A 278 10.08 -11.69 -12.82
C LEU A 278 10.67 -13.11 -12.71
N LEU A 279 11.86 -13.23 -12.13
CA LEU A 279 12.49 -14.53 -11.85
C LEU A 279 11.59 -15.38 -10.95
N TRP A 280 11.10 -14.82 -9.85
CA TRP A 280 10.14 -15.48 -8.97
C TRP A 280 8.93 -15.96 -9.77
N ARG A 281 8.35 -15.11 -10.61
CA ARG A 281 7.14 -15.43 -11.37
C ARG A 281 7.34 -16.62 -12.32
N VAL A 282 8.50 -16.74 -12.97
CA VAL A 282 8.80 -17.86 -13.88
C VAL A 282 9.23 -19.13 -13.13
N ARG A 283 9.77 -19.00 -11.92
CA ARG A 283 10.22 -20.14 -11.09
C ARG A 283 9.14 -20.68 -10.16
N ALA A 284 8.12 -19.89 -9.82
CA ALA A 284 7.04 -20.28 -8.95
C ALA A 284 6.25 -21.47 -9.54
N ARG A 285 6.20 -22.58 -8.78
CA ARG A 285 5.54 -23.83 -9.18
C ARG A 285 4.21 -24.03 -8.46
N ARG A 286 4.09 -23.49 -7.24
CA ARG A 286 2.91 -23.62 -6.41
C ARG A 286 2.22 -22.26 -6.23
N PHE A 287 0.91 -22.26 -6.41
CA PHE A 287 0.05 -21.09 -6.16
C PHE A 287 -1.06 -21.48 -5.22
N ALA A 288 -0.86 -21.19 -3.94
CA ALA A 288 -1.87 -21.36 -2.89
C ALA A 288 -2.81 -20.13 -2.87
N PRO A 289 -3.96 -20.20 -2.16
CA PRO A 289 -4.89 -19.08 -2.07
C PRO A 289 -4.25 -17.76 -1.58
N HIS A 290 -3.24 -17.84 -0.70
CA HIS A 290 -2.53 -16.68 -0.15
C HIS A 290 -1.46 -16.11 -1.08
N THR A 291 -0.97 -16.88 -2.06
CA THR A 291 0.17 -16.48 -2.92
C THR A 291 -0.07 -15.16 -3.67
N LEU A 292 -1.33 -14.85 -4.04
CA LEU A 292 -1.67 -13.58 -4.66
C LEU A 292 -1.40 -12.39 -3.73
N ALA A 293 -1.82 -12.49 -2.48
CA ALA A 293 -1.63 -11.44 -1.49
C ALA A 293 -0.15 -11.29 -1.12
N ASP A 294 0.51 -12.42 -0.87
CA ASP A 294 1.93 -12.48 -0.52
C ASP A 294 2.81 -11.87 -1.62
N ALA A 295 2.56 -12.20 -2.89
CA ALA A 295 3.29 -11.64 -4.03
C ALA A 295 3.06 -10.14 -4.19
N ALA A 296 1.82 -9.67 -3.98
CA ALA A 296 1.50 -8.24 -4.04
C ALA A 296 2.18 -7.47 -2.90
N PHE A 297 2.15 -8.01 -1.68
CA PHE A 297 2.82 -7.42 -0.52
C PHE A 297 4.33 -7.35 -0.72
N VAL A 298 4.97 -8.45 -1.16
CA VAL A 298 6.42 -8.47 -1.45
C VAL A 298 6.78 -7.47 -2.54
N ALA A 299 6.01 -7.41 -3.64
CA ALA A 299 6.30 -6.49 -4.72
C ALA A 299 6.23 -5.03 -4.25
N VAL A 300 5.15 -4.64 -3.58
CA VAL A 300 4.98 -3.25 -3.11
C VAL A 300 6.01 -2.91 -2.03
N LEU A 301 6.35 -3.86 -1.15
CA LEU A 301 7.39 -3.69 -0.14
C LEU A 301 8.77 -3.46 -0.78
N MET A 302 9.16 -4.30 -1.75
CA MET A 302 10.42 -4.13 -2.51
C MET A 302 10.51 -2.78 -3.20
N PHE A 303 9.47 -2.38 -3.93
CA PHE A 303 9.45 -1.09 -4.63
C PHE A 303 9.40 0.10 -3.67
N THR A 304 8.75 -0.05 -2.50
CA THR A 304 8.79 0.99 -1.45
C THR A 304 10.20 1.13 -0.91
N THR A 305 10.86 0.02 -0.54
CA THR A 305 12.19 0.04 0.08
C THR A 305 13.30 0.51 -0.86
N THR A 306 13.19 0.22 -2.16
CA THR A 306 14.23 0.55 -3.16
C THR A 306 13.99 1.88 -3.87
N SER A 307 12.85 2.54 -3.62
CA SER A 307 12.50 3.81 -4.25
C SER A 307 13.39 4.96 -3.77
N ARG A 308 13.71 5.89 -4.68
CA ARG A 308 14.34 7.19 -4.36
C ARG A 308 13.41 8.14 -3.58
N VAL A 309 12.13 7.80 -3.51
CA VAL A 309 11.07 8.52 -2.77
C VAL A 309 10.39 7.52 -1.82
N ILE A 310 10.45 7.76 -0.52
CA ILE A 310 9.70 7.02 0.49
C ILE A 310 9.03 8.02 1.43
N SER A 311 7.74 8.24 1.20
CA SER A 311 6.94 9.16 2.01
C SER A 311 6.06 8.39 3.01
N PRO A 312 5.70 8.96 4.17
CA PRO A 312 4.90 8.29 5.21
C PRO A 312 3.64 7.60 4.72
N GLN A 313 2.96 8.17 3.72
CA GLN A 313 1.76 7.57 3.13
C GLN A 313 1.98 6.19 2.49
N TYR A 314 3.20 5.82 2.09
CA TYR A 314 3.47 4.52 1.45
C TYR A 314 3.28 3.37 2.45
N MET A 315 3.42 3.66 3.76
CA MET A 315 3.15 2.70 4.82
C MET A 315 1.68 2.28 4.86
N VAL A 316 0.75 3.16 4.45
CA VAL A 316 -0.68 2.82 4.34
C VAL A 316 -0.89 1.64 3.38
N TRP A 317 -0.16 1.61 2.26
CA TRP A 317 -0.24 0.54 1.28
C TRP A 317 0.26 -0.76 1.89
N LEU A 318 1.44 -0.71 2.53
CA LEU A 318 2.07 -1.87 3.15
C LEU A 318 1.20 -2.46 4.28
N VAL A 319 0.62 -1.61 5.12
CA VAL A 319 -0.32 -2.03 6.18
C VAL A 319 -1.56 -2.69 5.59
N GLY A 320 -2.15 -2.12 4.54
CA GLY A 320 -3.32 -2.69 3.85
C GLY A 320 -3.03 -4.06 3.23
N LEU A 321 -1.88 -4.21 2.57
CA LEU A 321 -1.46 -5.46 1.96
C LEU A 321 -1.08 -6.52 3.01
N ALA A 322 -0.36 -6.12 4.06
CA ALA A 322 -0.05 -6.97 5.20
C ALA A 322 -1.33 -7.49 5.88
N ALA A 323 -2.35 -6.63 6.03
CA ALA A 323 -3.66 -7.00 6.53
C ALA A 323 -4.31 -8.09 5.67
N VAL A 324 -4.27 -7.96 4.33
CA VAL A 324 -4.79 -9.00 3.42
C VAL A 324 -4.01 -10.31 3.56
N CYS A 325 -2.67 -10.28 3.63
CA CYS A 325 -1.85 -11.48 3.84
C CYS A 325 -2.25 -12.20 5.13
N LEU A 326 -2.44 -11.44 6.22
CA LEU A 326 -2.82 -12.00 7.52
C LEU A 326 -4.31 -12.37 7.64
N CYS A 327 -5.11 -12.22 6.60
CA CYS A 327 -6.41 -12.92 6.52
C CYS A 327 -6.26 -14.42 6.26
N PHE A 328 -5.12 -14.89 5.74
CA PHE A 328 -4.89 -16.29 5.39
C PHE A 328 -4.12 -17.01 6.49
N ARG A 329 -4.70 -18.07 7.07
CA ARG A 329 -4.04 -18.82 8.18
C ARG A 329 -2.77 -19.56 7.77
N ALA A 330 -2.71 -19.99 6.52
CA ALA A 330 -1.56 -20.72 5.98
C ALA A 330 -0.41 -19.81 5.52
N GLY A 331 -0.65 -18.50 5.43
CA GLY A 331 0.36 -17.53 5.02
C GLY A 331 1.43 -17.35 6.09
N ARG A 332 2.65 -16.99 5.67
CA ARG A 332 3.83 -16.86 6.55
C ARG A 332 4.32 -15.42 6.70
N MET A 333 3.55 -14.46 6.20
CA MET A 333 3.91 -13.03 6.20
C MET A 333 3.75 -12.32 7.56
N ALA A 334 3.63 -13.06 8.66
CA ALA A 334 3.39 -12.46 9.98
C ALA A 334 4.56 -11.60 10.46
N LEU A 335 5.78 -12.11 10.38
CA LEU A 335 6.97 -11.38 10.83
C LEU A 335 7.21 -10.11 9.98
N PRO A 336 7.23 -10.17 8.63
CA PRO A 336 7.30 -8.97 7.80
C PRO A 336 6.16 -7.97 8.06
N ALA A 337 4.93 -8.45 8.29
CA ALA A 337 3.80 -7.58 8.63
C ALA A 337 4.02 -6.84 9.96
N TYR A 338 4.54 -7.51 10.98
CA TYR A 338 4.86 -6.85 12.25
C TYR A 338 5.99 -5.82 12.09
N MET A 339 7.01 -6.12 11.28
CA MET A 339 8.07 -5.15 10.98
C MET A 339 7.51 -3.90 10.28
N VAL A 340 6.56 -4.06 9.35
CA VAL A 340 5.86 -2.93 8.72
C VAL A 340 5.05 -2.13 9.75
N LEU A 341 4.39 -2.78 10.72
CA LEU A 341 3.67 -2.08 11.78
C LEU A 341 4.62 -1.26 12.68
N VAL A 342 5.76 -1.85 13.06
CA VAL A 342 6.78 -1.12 13.83
C VAL A 342 7.36 0.02 12.98
N ALA A 343 7.66 -0.21 11.71
CA ALA A 343 8.13 0.82 10.80
C ALA A 343 7.11 1.95 10.64
N SER A 344 5.81 1.64 10.63
CA SER A 344 4.72 2.62 10.59
C SER A 344 4.70 3.50 11.83
N PHE A 345 4.94 2.93 13.02
CA PHE A 345 5.08 3.71 14.23
C PHE A 345 6.34 4.58 14.21
N VAL A 346 7.49 4.06 13.77
CA VAL A 346 8.71 4.88 13.62
C VAL A 346 8.49 6.00 12.60
N THR A 347 7.71 5.74 11.55
CA THR A 347 7.36 6.74 10.53
C THR A 347 6.60 7.92 11.13
N VAL A 348 5.66 7.72 12.07
CA VAL A 348 4.97 8.88 12.67
C VAL A 348 5.88 9.71 13.59
N LEU A 349 6.83 9.04 14.23
CA LEU A 349 7.86 9.71 15.04
C LEU A 349 8.79 10.54 14.16
N GLU A 350 9.20 9.99 13.02
CA GLU A 350 9.97 10.66 11.98
C GLU A 350 9.21 11.86 11.39
N PHE A 351 8.03 11.62 10.79
CA PHE A 351 7.14 12.63 10.26
C PHE A 351 5.69 12.37 10.71
N PRO A 352 5.00 13.35 11.32
CA PRO A 352 5.40 14.76 11.42
C PRO A 352 6.20 15.11 12.70
N ILE A 353 6.26 14.24 13.72
CA ILE A 353 6.61 14.63 15.09
C ILE A 353 8.03 15.24 15.20
N TRP A 354 9.05 14.58 14.65
CA TRP A 354 10.45 14.99 14.75
C TRP A 354 11.07 15.34 13.39
N PHE A 355 10.26 15.78 12.44
CA PHE A 355 10.72 16.00 11.06
C PHE A 355 11.87 17.01 10.95
N ALA A 356 11.91 18.01 11.83
CA ALA A 356 13.03 18.97 11.88
C ALA A 356 14.39 18.29 12.13
N HIS A 357 14.43 17.27 12.99
CA HIS A 357 15.63 16.48 13.28
C HIS A 357 16.10 15.68 12.06
N VAL A 358 15.14 15.19 11.27
CA VAL A 358 15.39 14.51 9.99
C VAL A 358 16.02 15.48 8.99
N VAL A 359 15.39 16.65 8.77
CA VAL A 359 15.88 17.69 7.84
C VAL A 359 17.29 18.18 8.22
N MET A 360 17.55 18.33 9.52
CA MET A 360 18.85 18.73 10.06
C MET A 360 19.91 17.62 9.98
N SER A 361 19.52 16.37 9.69
CA SER A 361 20.41 15.20 9.76
C SER A 361 21.08 15.03 11.13
N ASP A 362 20.42 15.35 12.25
CA ASP A 362 21.03 15.10 13.56
C ASP A 362 20.91 13.64 13.99
N TRP A 363 21.57 13.27 15.10
CA TRP A 363 21.59 11.88 15.58
C TRP A 363 20.20 11.29 15.79
N LEU A 364 19.21 12.07 16.22
CA LEU A 364 17.84 11.57 16.42
C LEU A 364 17.19 11.28 15.06
N GLY A 365 17.22 12.24 14.14
CA GLY A 365 16.65 12.08 12.79
C GLY A 365 17.28 10.92 12.03
N VAL A 366 18.62 10.85 12.04
CA VAL A 366 19.38 9.77 11.41
C VAL A 366 19.05 8.41 12.04
N THR A 367 18.97 8.32 13.37
CA THR A 367 18.59 7.07 14.05
C THR A 367 17.20 6.59 13.66
N LEU A 368 16.21 7.49 13.59
CA LEU A 368 14.85 7.15 13.16
C LEU A 368 14.83 6.59 11.75
N LEU A 369 15.54 7.25 10.82
CA LEU A 369 15.66 6.79 9.44
C LEU A 369 16.34 5.43 9.32
N PHE A 370 17.46 5.21 10.02
CA PHE A 370 18.14 3.91 10.04
C PHE A 370 17.23 2.81 10.58
N LEU A 371 16.48 3.09 11.65
CA LEU A 371 15.55 2.14 12.23
C LEU A 371 14.40 1.82 11.26
N ARG A 372 13.72 2.84 10.72
CA ARG A 372 12.58 2.65 9.81
C ARG A 372 13.01 1.97 8.51
N ASN A 373 14.06 2.45 7.86
CA ASN A 373 14.55 1.86 6.60
C ASN A 373 15.15 0.47 6.83
N GLY A 374 15.87 0.26 7.94
CA GLY A 374 16.37 -1.06 8.32
C GLY A 374 15.24 -2.07 8.51
N LEU A 375 14.16 -1.70 9.20
CA LEU A 375 12.97 -2.53 9.34
C LEU A 375 12.35 -2.89 7.99
N LEU A 376 12.22 -1.92 7.07
CA LEU A 376 11.67 -2.16 5.72
C LEU A 376 12.57 -3.06 4.88
N VAL A 377 13.90 -2.90 4.94
CA VAL A 377 14.87 -3.77 4.26
C VAL A 377 14.77 -5.20 4.78
N VAL A 378 14.79 -5.39 6.10
CA VAL A 378 14.68 -6.73 6.70
C VAL A 378 13.32 -7.36 6.39
N ALA A 379 12.23 -6.60 6.49
CA ALA A 379 10.90 -7.08 6.10
C ALA A 379 10.85 -7.50 4.63
N THR A 380 11.47 -6.73 3.74
CA THR A 380 11.58 -7.05 2.30
C THR A 380 12.28 -8.39 2.08
N LEU A 381 13.46 -8.56 2.67
CA LEU A 381 14.26 -9.77 2.51
C LEU A 381 13.53 -11.01 3.05
N LEU A 382 12.93 -10.90 4.25
CA LEU A 382 12.19 -11.99 4.86
C LEU A 382 10.93 -12.35 4.08
N ALA A 383 10.16 -11.35 3.62
CA ALA A 383 8.95 -11.59 2.83
C ALA A 383 9.30 -12.23 1.47
N ALA A 384 10.37 -11.76 0.81
CA ALA A 384 10.88 -12.33 -0.43
C ALA A 384 11.31 -13.79 -0.25
N LEU A 385 12.03 -14.09 0.83
CA LEU A 385 12.48 -15.44 1.18
C LEU A 385 11.29 -16.36 1.44
N GLU A 386 10.31 -15.95 2.25
CA GLU A 386 9.11 -16.74 2.53
C GLU A 386 8.30 -17.01 1.26
N LEU A 387 8.12 -15.99 0.41
CA LEU A 387 7.43 -16.14 -0.87
C LEU A 387 8.15 -17.15 -1.77
N TRP A 388 9.48 -17.05 -1.88
CA TRP A 388 10.29 -17.97 -2.68
C TRP A 388 10.21 -19.41 -2.14
N GLN A 389 10.41 -19.60 -0.84
CA GLN A 389 10.37 -20.92 -0.22
C GLN A 389 9.01 -21.60 -0.37
N ASP A 390 7.91 -20.86 -0.19
CA ASP A 390 6.55 -21.41 -0.25
C ASP A 390 6.14 -21.79 -1.68
N THR A 391 6.63 -21.07 -2.69
CA THR A 391 6.17 -21.20 -4.09
C THR A 391 7.15 -21.92 -5.01
N VAL A 392 8.46 -21.88 -4.73
CA VAL A 392 9.53 -22.44 -5.57
C VAL A 392 10.17 -23.68 -4.92
N SER A 393 10.59 -23.58 -3.66
CA SER A 393 11.47 -24.58 -3.04
C SER A 393 10.75 -25.79 -2.44
N ARG A 394 9.48 -25.68 -2.04
CA ARG A 394 8.77 -26.81 -1.41
C ARG A 394 8.45 -27.93 -2.41
N PRO A 395 8.72 -29.20 -2.05
CA PRO A 395 8.30 -30.35 -2.85
C PRO A 395 6.79 -30.32 -3.07
N THR A 396 6.35 -30.59 -4.30
CA THR A 396 4.93 -30.88 -4.55
C THR A 396 4.61 -32.18 -3.80
N PRO A 397 3.60 -32.22 -2.91
CA PRO A 397 3.22 -33.47 -2.26
C PRO A 397 3.00 -34.53 -3.34
N ALA A 398 3.70 -35.67 -3.22
CA ALA A 398 3.44 -36.80 -4.09
C ALA A 398 1.93 -37.11 -4.04
N PRO A 399 1.28 -37.42 -5.18
CA PRO A 399 -0.09 -37.90 -5.14
C PRO A 399 -0.11 -39.08 -4.16
N LEU A 400 -0.99 -39.02 -3.15
CA LEU A 400 -1.19 -40.14 -2.23
C LEU A 400 -1.39 -41.38 -3.09
N SER A 401 -0.43 -42.31 -3.03
CA SER A 401 -0.54 -43.61 -3.67
C SER A 401 -1.89 -44.18 -3.26
N GLY A 402 -2.75 -44.43 -4.23
CA GLY A 402 -4.08 -44.97 -3.99
C GLY A 402 -3.95 -46.13 -3.02
N HIS A 403 -4.62 -46.03 -1.88
CA HIS A 403 -4.74 -47.18 -0.99
C HIS A 403 -5.27 -48.32 -1.86
N PRO A 404 -4.60 -49.48 -1.94
CA PRO A 404 -5.18 -50.62 -2.62
C PRO A 404 -6.51 -50.85 -1.94
N THR A 405 -7.59 -50.69 -2.71
CA THR A 405 -8.94 -51.07 -2.33
C THR A 405 -8.83 -52.47 -1.76
N ARG A 406 -9.04 -52.56 -0.44
CA ARG A 406 -9.07 -53.82 0.30
C ARG A 406 -9.98 -54.76 -0.49
N ALA A 407 -9.39 -55.79 -1.10
CA ALA A 407 -10.16 -56.81 -1.78
C ALA A 407 -11.20 -57.33 -0.78
N ARG A 408 -12.48 -57.20 -1.13
CA ARG A 408 -13.54 -57.90 -0.41
C ARG A 408 -13.25 -59.37 -0.60
N GLU A 409 -12.80 -60.04 0.47
CA GLU A 409 -12.91 -61.48 0.57
C GLU A 409 -14.39 -61.85 0.35
N PRO A 410 -14.70 -62.76 -0.58
CA PRO A 410 -16.01 -63.37 -0.61
C PRO A 410 -16.11 -64.26 0.63
N LEU A 411 -16.99 -63.87 1.57
CA LEU A 411 -17.52 -64.78 2.57
C LEU A 411 -18.22 -65.91 1.81
N GLY A 412 -17.65 -67.11 1.89
CA GLY A 412 -18.24 -68.30 1.30
C GLY A 412 -19.51 -68.72 2.03
N SER A 413 -20.50 -69.14 1.24
CA SER A 413 -21.42 -70.24 1.52
C SER A 413 -22.13 -70.61 0.22
#